data_AF-A0A8S4N5Q7-F1
#
_entry.id   AF-A0A8S4N5Q7-F1
#
_cell.length_a   1.000
_cell.length_b   1.000
_cell.length_c   1.000
_cell.angle_alpha   90.00
_cell.angle_beta   90.00
_cell.angle_gamma   90.00
#
_symmetry.space_group_name_H-M   'P 1'
#
loop_
_entity.id
_entity.type
_entity.pdbx_description
1 polymer ?
#
loop_
_entity_poly.entity_id
_entity_poly.type
_entity_poly.pdbx_seq_one_letter_code
_entity_poly.pdbx_strand_id
1 'polypeptide(L)'
;ISNTKLNEAITISNKKLTATITQKFLKMQSEIIAKTADSKITKQILELERKMYNDFAIVTETLKTSNNILIDKMENLEKEIKQVEQTVNEERQNVGTTTQISEIQTNLSEMKKIVQEKPDIITELEEKDKRKNNLVSSNVPESRQDTARQRQMADISVVCDLIEFQLGLGSVNISRTTRLGTHEGDSRRPLLVIFENTENRDKVLKAAPRLRKSTSLGFQ
;
A
#
# COMPACT_ATOMS: atom_id res chain seq x y z
N ILE A 1 -3.50 -37.65 42.42
CA ILE A 1 -4.39 -38.30 41.44
C ILE A 1 -5.26 -37.20 40.85
N SER A 2 -5.27 -36.97 39.53
CA SER A 2 -6.01 -35.86 38.94
C SER A 2 -7.53 -36.06 39.09
N ASN A 3 -8.28 -34.96 39.25
CA ASN A 3 -9.75 -34.99 39.35
C ASN A 3 -10.42 -35.78 38.21
N THR A 4 -9.79 -35.84 37.04
CA THR A 4 -10.20 -36.67 35.90
C THR A 4 -10.20 -38.17 36.20
N LYS A 5 -9.15 -38.71 36.85
CA LYS A 5 -9.06 -40.15 37.17
C LYS A 5 -10.08 -40.57 38.23
N LEU A 6 -10.43 -39.67 39.16
CA LEU A 6 -11.46 -39.90 40.18
C LEU A 6 -12.85 -39.95 39.55
N ASN A 7 -13.16 -39.04 38.62
CA ASN A 7 -14.44 -39.00 37.91
C ASN A 7 -14.66 -40.23 37.00
N GLU A 8 -13.60 -40.71 36.34
CA GLU A 8 -13.66 -41.95 35.56
C GLU A 8 -13.95 -43.17 36.45
N ALA A 9 -13.28 -43.28 37.61
CA ALA A 9 -13.49 -44.38 38.55
C ALA A 9 -14.93 -44.40 39.11
N ILE A 10 -15.47 -43.23 39.46
CA ILE A 10 -16.87 -43.09 39.91
C ILE A 10 -17.83 -43.52 38.80
N THR A 11 -17.57 -43.12 37.56
CA THR A 11 -18.41 -43.47 36.40
C THR A 11 -18.43 -44.98 36.15
N ILE A 12 -17.27 -45.64 36.21
CA ILE A 12 -17.16 -47.10 36.04
C ILE A 12 -17.86 -47.84 37.18
N SER A 13 -17.66 -47.39 38.42
CA SER A 13 -18.30 -47.99 39.60
C SER A 13 -19.82 -47.88 39.53
N ASN A 14 -20.35 -46.72 39.17
CA ASN A 14 -21.79 -46.52 39.00
C ASN A 14 -22.36 -47.39 37.88
N LYS A 15 -21.67 -47.50 36.72
CA LYS A 15 -22.10 -48.41 35.65
C LYS A 15 -22.18 -49.86 36.11
N LYS A 16 -21.19 -50.34 36.89
CA LYS A 16 -21.15 -51.71 37.42
C LYS A 16 -22.25 -51.97 38.45
N LEU A 17 -22.52 -50.99 39.32
CA LEU A 17 -23.60 -51.06 40.30
C LEU A 17 -24.97 -51.12 39.60
N THR A 18 -25.21 -50.25 38.62
CA THR A 18 -26.45 -50.24 37.83
C THR A 18 -26.66 -51.59 37.13
N ALA A 19 -25.64 -52.12 36.46
CA ALA A 19 -25.73 -53.43 35.80
C ALA A 19 -26.07 -54.56 36.78
N THR A 20 -25.48 -54.54 37.99
CA THR A 20 -25.73 -55.55 39.02
C THR A 20 -27.16 -55.47 39.57
N ILE A 21 -27.68 -54.26 39.78
CA ILE A 21 -29.05 -54.04 40.25
C ILE A 21 -30.05 -54.49 39.19
N THR A 22 -29.84 -54.12 37.92
CA THR A 22 -30.70 -54.55 36.79
C THR A 22 -30.74 -56.07 36.67
N GLN A 23 -29.59 -56.74 36.76
CA GLN A 23 -29.51 -58.19 36.66
C GLN A 23 -30.26 -58.89 37.81
N LYS A 24 -30.14 -58.39 39.05
CA LYS A 24 -30.88 -58.92 40.20
C LYS A 24 -32.38 -58.69 40.08
N PHE A 25 -32.79 -57.52 39.60
CA PHE A 25 -34.21 -57.20 39.40
C PHE A 25 -34.86 -58.12 38.35
N LEU A 26 -34.20 -58.32 37.20
CA LEU A 26 -34.66 -59.23 36.15
C LEU A 26 -34.78 -60.67 36.65
N LYS A 27 -33.79 -61.15 37.42
CA LYS A 27 -33.83 -62.48 38.04
C LYS A 27 -35.03 -62.62 38.99
N MET A 28 -35.26 -61.62 39.85
CA MET A 28 -36.38 -61.61 40.79
C MET A 28 -37.73 -61.61 40.06
N GLN A 29 -37.90 -60.82 39.00
CA GLN A 29 -39.13 -60.85 38.19
C GLN A 29 -39.34 -62.21 37.54
N SER A 30 -38.30 -62.82 36.97
CA SER A 30 -38.40 -64.14 36.35
C SER A 30 -38.82 -65.24 37.33
N GLU A 31 -38.36 -65.18 38.59
CA GLU A 31 -38.72 -66.13 39.65
C GLU A 31 -40.17 -65.93 40.14
N ILE A 32 -40.66 -64.69 40.21
CA ILE A 32 -42.07 -64.38 40.56
C ILE A 32 -43.01 -64.90 39.47
N ILE A 33 -42.63 -64.70 38.20
CA ILE A 33 -43.38 -65.13 37.02
C ILE A 33 -43.45 -66.66 36.93
N ALA A 34 -42.33 -67.35 37.19
CA ALA A 34 -42.28 -68.82 37.22
C ALA A 34 -43.20 -69.42 38.31
N LYS A 35 -43.38 -68.72 39.44
CA LYS A 35 -44.26 -69.13 40.54
C LYS A 35 -45.75 -68.83 40.31
N THR A 36 -46.11 -68.02 39.32
CA THR A 36 -47.49 -67.59 39.00
C THR A 36 -48.00 -68.14 37.65
N ALA A 37 -47.33 -69.16 37.11
CA ALA A 37 -47.45 -69.61 35.72
C ALA A 37 -48.75 -70.33 35.31
N ASP A 38 -49.77 -70.42 36.17
CA ASP A 38 -51.05 -71.09 35.83
C ASP A 38 -52.17 -70.15 35.32
N SER A 39 -51.87 -68.89 35.00
CA SER A 39 -52.88 -67.93 34.56
C SER A 39 -52.57 -67.33 33.20
N LYS A 40 -53.59 -67.31 32.31
CA LYS A 40 -53.63 -66.55 31.05
C LYS A 40 -53.14 -65.10 31.21
N ILE A 41 -53.32 -64.53 32.40
CA ILE A 41 -52.88 -63.18 32.78
C ILE A 41 -51.35 -63.06 32.79
N THR A 42 -50.63 -64.05 33.31
CA THR A 42 -49.15 -64.03 33.40
C THR A 42 -48.49 -63.99 32.01
N LYS A 43 -49.05 -64.72 31.03
CA LYS A 43 -48.60 -64.66 29.63
C LYS A 43 -48.85 -63.29 29.00
N GLN A 44 -50.01 -62.68 29.27
CA GLN A 44 -50.32 -61.33 28.80
C GLN A 44 -49.39 -60.28 29.40
N ILE A 45 -49.06 -60.39 30.70
CA ILE A 45 -48.10 -59.50 31.37
C ILE A 45 -46.72 -59.62 30.72
N LEU A 46 -46.21 -60.85 30.53
CA LEU A 46 -44.91 -61.08 29.87
C LEU A 46 -44.86 -60.51 28.44
N GLU A 47 -45.94 -60.64 27.67
CA GLU A 47 -46.00 -60.08 26.33
C GLU A 47 -46.03 -58.55 26.34
N LEU A 48 -46.74 -57.94 27.30
CA LEU A 48 -46.73 -56.49 27.51
C LEU A 48 -45.36 -55.99 27.94
N GLU A 49 -44.69 -56.65 28.88
CA GLU A 49 -43.32 -56.31 29.29
C GLU A 49 -42.37 -56.37 28.08
N ARG A 50 -42.46 -57.43 27.26
CA ARG A 50 -41.63 -57.55 26.05
C ARG A 50 -41.90 -56.41 25.06
N LYS A 51 -43.16 -56.01 24.86
CA LYS A 51 -43.50 -54.86 24.02
C LYS A 51 -42.92 -53.57 24.59
N MET A 52 -43.08 -53.32 25.89
CA MET A 52 -42.51 -52.15 26.55
C MET A 52 -40.98 -52.10 26.44
N TYR A 53 -40.28 -53.22 26.60
CA TYR A 53 -38.82 -53.27 26.42
C TYR A 53 -38.40 -52.96 24.99
N ASN A 54 -39.13 -53.48 23.99
CA ASN A 54 -38.87 -53.17 22.58
C ASN A 54 -39.11 -51.69 22.28
N ASP A 55 -40.22 -51.11 22.75
CA ASP A 55 -40.54 -49.69 22.56
C ASP A 55 -39.48 -48.81 23.24
N PHE A 56 -39.07 -49.17 24.45
CA PHE A 56 -38.00 -48.47 25.17
C PHE A 56 -36.66 -48.52 24.42
N ALA A 57 -36.32 -49.66 23.81
CA ALA A 57 -35.13 -49.80 22.98
C ALA A 57 -35.18 -48.90 21.74
N ILE A 58 -36.33 -48.85 21.05
CA ILE A 58 -36.55 -47.98 19.87
C ILE A 58 -36.42 -46.50 20.26
N VAL A 59 -37.03 -46.09 21.37
CA VAL A 59 -36.94 -44.71 21.88
C VAL A 59 -35.49 -44.36 22.23
N THR A 60 -34.77 -45.26 22.90
CA THR A 60 -33.37 -45.04 23.27
C THR A 60 -32.48 -44.86 22.04
N GLU A 61 -32.67 -45.67 21.00
CA GLU A 61 -31.91 -45.57 19.76
C GLU A 61 -32.24 -44.30 18.97
N THR A 62 -33.53 -43.91 18.96
CA THR A 62 -33.98 -42.66 18.33
C THR A 62 -33.37 -41.44 19.03
N LEU A 63 -33.36 -41.43 20.36
CA LEU A 63 -32.73 -40.37 21.16
C LEU A 63 -31.22 -40.30 20.93
N LYS A 64 -30.54 -41.45 20.86
CA LYS A 64 -29.12 -41.52 20.56
C LYS A 64 -28.79 -40.96 19.17
N THR A 65 -29.60 -41.32 18.17
CA THR A 65 -29.46 -40.81 16.80
C THR A 65 -29.69 -39.30 16.75
N SER A 66 -30.73 -38.81 17.44
CA SER A 66 -31.02 -37.37 17.51
C SER A 66 -29.90 -36.58 18.21
N ASN A 67 -29.33 -37.12 19.29
CA ASN A 67 -28.20 -36.51 19.98
C ASN A 67 -26.95 -36.44 19.09
N ASN A 68 -26.65 -37.49 18.32
CA ASN A 68 -25.52 -37.45 17.37
C ASN A 68 -25.72 -36.38 16.30
N ILE A 69 -26.94 -36.25 15.74
CA ILE A 69 -27.26 -35.20 14.78
C ILE A 69 -27.08 -33.80 15.40
N LEU A 70 -27.47 -33.62 16.66
CA LEU A 70 -27.28 -32.35 17.36
C LEU A 70 -25.80 -32.04 17.60
N ILE A 71 -24.99 -33.03 17.97
CA ILE A 71 -23.54 -32.89 18.11
C ILE A 71 -22.91 -32.45 16.79
N ASP A 72 -23.23 -33.13 15.68
CA ASP A 72 -22.72 -32.78 14.35
C ASP A 72 -23.10 -31.35 13.94
N LYS A 73 -24.34 -30.93 14.26
CA LYS A 73 -24.79 -29.55 14.03
C LYS A 73 -24.04 -28.54 14.88
N MET A 74 -23.78 -28.85 16.15
CA MET A 74 -23.00 -27.98 17.03
C MET A 74 -21.56 -27.83 16.54
N GLU A 75 -20.91 -28.92 16.13
CA GLU A 75 -19.55 -28.86 15.57
C GLU A 75 -19.48 -28.05 14.28
N ASN A 76 -20.51 -28.11 13.42
CA ASN A 76 -20.57 -27.29 12.21
C ASN A 76 -20.77 -25.81 12.54
N LEU A 77 -21.67 -25.48 13.47
CA LEU A 77 -21.87 -24.09 13.91
C LEU A 77 -20.60 -23.50 14.55
N GLU A 78 -19.85 -24.29 15.32
CA GLU A 78 -18.56 -23.83 15.87
C GLU A 78 -17.53 -23.51 14.78
N LYS A 79 -17.51 -24.27 13.68
CA LYS A 79 -16.65 -23.98 12.52
C LYS A 79 -17.08 -22.69 11.82
N GLU A 80 -18.38 -22.50 11.61
CA GLU A 80 -18.92 -21.29 10.99
C GLU A 80 -18.63 -20.05 11.84
N ILE A 81 -18.83 -20.11 13.16
CA ILE A 81 -18.52 -19.01 14.08
C ILE A 81 -17.05 -18.62 13.98
N LYS A 82 -16.13 -19.60 14.00
CA LYS A 82 -14.69 -19.33 13.85
C LYS A 82 -14.34 -18.65 12.53
N GLN A 83 -14.99 -19.06 11.43
CA GLN A 83 -14.81 -18.42 10.13
C GLN A 83 -15.30 -16.98 10.14
N VAL A 84 -16.48 -16.72 10.71
CA VAL A 84 -17.03 -15.36 10.83
C VAL A 84 -16.14 -14.47 11.70
N GLU A 85 -15.65 -14.98 12.83
CA GLU A 85 -14.71 -14.23 13.69
C GLU A 85 -13.41 -13.86 12.97
N GLN A 86 -12.89 -14.76 12.13
CA GLN A 86 -11.73 -14.47 11.30
C GLN A 86 -12.02 -13.35 10.30
N THR A 87 -13.12 -13.45 9.54
CA THR A 87 -13.52 -12.42 8.56
C THR A 87 -13.71 -11.06 9.23
N VAL A 88 -14.38 -11.01 10.38
CA VAL A 88 -14.60 -9.76 11.13
C VAL A 88 -13.28 -9.12 11.59
N ASN A 89 -12.30 -9.93 12.00
CA ASN A 89 -10.98 -9.41 12.38
C ASN A 89 -10.20 -8.87 11.18
N GLU A 90 -10.24 -9.55 10.03
CA GLU A 90 -9.63 -9.08 8.78
C GLU A 90 -10.27 -7.76 8.32
N GLU A 91 -11.59 -7.64 8.35
CA GLU A 91 -12.30 -6.40 8.03
C GLU A 91 -11.96 -5.26 9.00
N ARG A 92 -11.84 -5.54 10.30
CA ARG A 92 -11.42 -4.53 11.29
C ARG A 92 -10.01 -3.99 11.01
N GLN A 93 -9.08 -4.86 10.59
CA GLN A 93 -7.74 -4.42 10.20
C GLN A 93 -7.80 -3.54 8.94
N ASN A 94 -8.62 -3.92 7.95
CA ASN A 94 -8.80 -3.13 6.74
C ASN A 94 -9.39 -1.73 7.04
N VAL A 95 -10.37 -1.63 7.94
CA VAL A 95 -10.92 -0.31 8.37
C VAL A 95 -9.84 0.57 9.01
N GLY A 96 -8.89 0.00 9.75
CA GLY A 96 -7.75 0.74 10.30
C GLY A 96 -6.88 1.41 9.22
N THR A 97 -6.79 0.83 8.02
CA THR A 97 -6.07 1.44 6.90
C THR A 97 -6.82 2.64 6.31
N THR A 98 -8.15 2.66 6.38
CA THR A 98 -8.98 3.79 5.92
C THR A 98 -8.72 5.07 6.74
N THR A 99 -8.42 4.94 8.03
CA THR A 99 -7.98 6.09 8.86
C THR A 99 -6.67 6.70 8.36
N GLN A 100 -5.72 5.90 7.88
CA GLN A 100 -4.47 6.41 7.30
C GLN A 100 -4.72 7.21 6.02
N ILE A 101 -5.74 6.83 5.23
CA ILE A 101 -6.15 7.60 4.05
C ILE A 101 -6.62 9.00 4.44
N SER A 102 -7.36 9.14 5.55
CA SER A 102 -7.80 10.46 6.03
C SER A 102 -6.62 11.37 6.42
N GLU A 103 -5.59 10.82 7.07
CA GLU A 103 -4.37 11.58 7.42
C GLU A 103 -3.61 12.03 6.17
N ILE A 104 -3.49 11.14 5.16
CA ILE A 104 -2.88 11.50 3.87
C ILE A 104 -3.66 12.63 3.19
N GLN A 105 -5.00 12.59 3.23
CA GLN A 105 -5.84 13.65 2.65
C GLN A 105 -5.66 15.00 3.35
N THR A 106 -5.51 15.00 4.68
CA THR A 106 -5.23 16.22 5.45
C THR A 106 -3.86 16.80 5.08
N ASN A 107 -2.81 15.97 5.08
CA ASN A 107 -1.45 16.39 4.71
C ASN A 107 -1.39 16.95 3.28
N LEU A 108 -2.10 16.33 2.34
CA LEU A 108 -2.14 16.77 0.94
C LEU A 108 -2.85 18.13 0.80
N SER A 109 -3.86 18.39 1.63
CA SER A 109 -4.55 19.68 1.68
C SER A 109 -3.64 20.79 2.22
N GLU A 110 -2.86 20.49 3.25
CA GLU A 110 -1.86 21.44 3.80
C GLU A 110 -0.74 21.73 2.80
N MET A 111 -0.20 20.71 2.13
CA MET A 111 0.81 20.91 1.08
C MET A 111 0.29 21.78 -0.07
N LYS A 112 -0.97 21.57 -0.52
CA LYS A 112 -1.60 22.41 -1.53
C LYS A 112 -1.68 23.87 -1.08
N LYS A 113 -2.00 24.12 0.18
CA LYS A 113 -2.06 25.47 0.75
C LYS A 113 -0.68 26.14 0.72
N ILE A 114 0.38 25.44 1.13
CA ILE A 114 1.76 25.95 1.09
C ILE A 114 2.19 26.31 -0.34
N VAL A 115 1.84 25.47 -1.33
CA VAL A 115 2.15 25.72 -2.75
C VAL A 115 1.38 26.94 -3.27
N GLN A 116 0.12 27.12 -2.87
CA GLN A 116 -0.71 28.26 -3.26
C GLN A 116 -0.30 29.57 -2.58
N GLU A 117 0.26 29.52 -1.37
CA GLU A 117 0.70 30.71 -0.63
C GLU A 117 2.06 31.24 -1.12
N LYS A 118 2.81 30.47 -1.90
CA LYS A 118 4.16 30.83 -2.37
C LYS A 118 4.37 30.67 -3.88
N PRO A 119 3.47 31.21 -4.73
CA PRO A 119 3.63 31.11 -6.18
C PRO A 119 4.89 31.81 -6.67
N ASP A 120 5.29 32.91 -6.00
CA ASP A 120 6.44 33.73 -6.37
C ASP A 120 7.77 32.99 -6.26
N ILE A 121 7.89 32.06 -5.31
CA ILE A 121 9.12 31.26 -5.16
C ILE A 121 9.22 30.24 -6.31
N ILE A 122 8.10 29.69 -6.76
CA ILE A 122 8.08 28.74 -7.87
C ILE A 122 8.44 29.46 -9.17
N THR A 123 7.83 30.63 -9.41
CA THR A 123 8.13 31.43 -10.60
C THR A 123 9.59 31.90 -10.59
N GLU A 124 10.13 32.33 -9.46
CA GLU A 124 11.55 32.70 -9.33
C GLU A 124 12.48 31.53 -9.66
N LEU A 125 12.19 30.33 -9.14
CA LEU A 125 12.99 29.13 -9.42
C LEU A 125 12.94 28.75 -10.90
N GLU A 126 11.77 28.82 -11.53
CA GLU A 126 11.63 28.59 -12.97
C GLU A 126 12.38 29.62 -13.80
N GLU A 127 12.31 30.90 -13.45
CA GLU A 127 13.06 31.96 -14.13
C GLU A 127 14.57 31.77 -13.99
N LYS A 128 15.03 31.40 -12.79
CA LYS A 128 16.44 31.11 -12.51
C LYS A 128 16.91 29.93 -13.35
N ASP A 129 16.09 28.88 -13.47
CA ASP A 129 16.42 27.71 -14.29
C ASP A 129 16.48 28.06 -15.77
N LYS A 130 15.55 28.87 -16.28
CA LYS A 130 15.56 29.37 -17.67
C LYS A 130 16.78 30.24 -17.98
N ARG A 131 17.31 30.96 -16.99
CA ARG A 131 18.46 31.88 -17.16
C ARG A 131 19.81 31.24 -16.87
N LYS A 132 19.88 29.99 -16.38
CA LYS A 132 21.13 29.36 -15.95
C LYS A 132 22.18 29.22 -17.07
N ASN A 133 21.73 29.08 -18.32
CA ASN A 133 22.57 28.97 -19.50
C ASN A 133 22.79 30.31 -20.23
N ASN A 134 22.28 31.40 -19.69
CA ASN A 134 22.29 32.69 -20.36
C ASN A 134 23.54 33.49 -19.97
N LEU A 135 24.12 34.18 -20.95
CA LEU A 135 25.17 35.16 -20.76
C LEU A 135 24.86 36.41 -21.58
N VAL A 136 25.01 37.58 -20.99
CA VAL A 136 24.85 38.84 -21.70
C VAL A 136 26.22 39.42 -21.99
N SER A 137 26.50 39.66 -23.28
CA SER A 137 27.73 40.30 -23.73
C SER A 137 27.43 41.68 -24.32
N SER A 138 28.03 42.71 -23.73
CA SER A 138 27.94 44.08 -24.24
C SER A 138 29.00 44.33 -25.32
N ASN A 139 28.78 45.36 -26.16
CA ASN A 139 29.74 45.85 -27.15
C ASN A 139 30.14 44.90 -28.29
N VAL A 140 29.43 43.78 -28.47
CA VAL A 140 29.64 42.88 -29.62
C VAL A 140 29.23 43.61 -30.90
N PRO A 141 30.09 43.70 -31.94
CA PRO A 141 29.73 44.30 -33.23
C PRO A 141 28.44 43.72 -33.78
N GLU A 142 27.53 44.55 -34.28
CA GLU A 142 26.22 44.13 -34.77
C GLU A 142 26.24 44.03 -36.30
N SER A 143 25.79 42.89 -36.82
CA SER A 143 25.73 42.63 -38.26
C SER A 143 24.50 43.28 -38.89
N ARG A 144 24.69 43.95 -40.04
CA ARG A 144 23.62 44.61 -40.82
C ARG A 144 22.98 43.71 -41.90
N GLN A 145 23.12 42.39 -41.78
CA GLN A 145 22.53 41.44 -42.74
C GLN A 145 21.00 41.55 -42.77
N ASP A 146 20.39 41.29 -43.92
CA ASP A 146 18.96 41.57 -44.14
C ASP A 146 18.05 40.59 -43.37
N THR A 147 18.44 39.32 -43.28
CA THR A 147 17.63 38.30 -42.60
C THR A 147 18.01 38.10 -41.14
N ALA A 148 17.01 37.85 -40.29
CA ALA A 148 17.23 37.57 -38.87
C ALA A 148 18.15 36.36 -38.65
N ARG A 149 18.03 35.32 -39.48
CA ARG A 149 18.87 34.11 -39.42
C ARG A 149 20.33 34.41 -39.73
N GLN A 150 20.62 35.21 -40.77
CA GLN A 150 21.99 35.59 -41.10
C GLN A 150 22.62 36.44 -39.99
N ARG A 151 21.87 37.37 -39.40
CA ARG A 151 22.33 38.16 -38.25
C ARG A 151 22.65 37.26 -37.04
N GLN A 152 21.79 36.30 -36.76
CA GLN A 152 22.01 35.33 -35.68
C GLN A 152 23.28 34.47 -35.91
N MET A 153 23.48 33.96 -37.13
CA MET A 153 24.67 33.19 -37.47
C MET A 153 25.96 34.03 -37.39
N ALA A 154 25.91 35.29 -37.82
CA ALA A 154 27.02 36.21 -37.67
C ALA A 154 27.33 36.47 -36.18
N ASP A 155 26.30 36.70 -35.35
CA ASP A 155 26.46 36.87 -33.91
C ASP A 155 27.07 35.61 -33.25
N ILE A 156 26.63 34.41 -33.65
CA ILE A 156 27.22 33.15 -33.18
C ILE A 156 28.69 33.07 -33.56
N SER A 157 29.03 33.33 -34.83
CA SER A 157 30.42 33.28 -35.31
C SER A 157 31.32 34.21 -34.51
N VAL A 158 30.90 35.47 -34.34
CA VAL A 158 31.67 36.48 -33.60
C VAL A 158 31.90 36.04 -32.15
N VAL A 159 30.90 35.46 -31.50
CA VAL A 159 31.04 34.98 -30.11
C VAL A 159 31.94 33.75 -30.04
N CYS A 160 31.84 32.82 -30.99
CA CYS A 160 32.74 31.67 -31.07
C CYS A 160 34.20 32.12 -31.23
N ASP A 161 34.47 33.04 -32.16
CA ASP A 161 35.80 33.60 -32.40
C ASP A 161 36.33 34.30 -31.13
N LEU A 162 35.48 35.06 -30.43
CA LEU A 162 35.85 35.72 -29.18
C LEU A 162 36.26 34.71 -28.10
N ILE A 163 35.47 33.63 -27.96
CA ILE A 163 35.71 32.57 -26.97
C ILE A 163 37.00 31.80 -27.32
N GLU A 164 37.18 31.46 -28.59
CA GLU A 164 38.32 30.67 -29.04
C GLU A 164 39.63 31.47 -28.96
N PHE A 165 39.67 32.63 -29.61
CA PHE A 165 40.92 33.38 -29.75
C PHE A 165 41.25 34.25 -28.55
N GLN A 166 40.26 34.90 -27.92
CA GLN A 166 40.54 35.84 -26.83
C GLN A 166 40.51 35.20 -25.45
N LEU A 167 39.66 34.18 -25.23
CA LEU A 167 39.62 33.47 -23.95
C LEU A 167 40.55 32.26 -23.90
N GLY A 168 40.97 31.75 -25.07
CA GLY A 168 41.75 30.52 -25.20
C GLY A 168 40.94 29.31 -24.73
N LEU A 169 39.63 29.35 -24.89
CA LEU A 169 38.74 28.23 -24.62
C LEU A 169 38.51 27.51 -25.94
N GLY A 170 38.61 26.18 -25.97
CA GLY A 170 38.27 25.41 -27.17
C GLY A 170 36.81 25.62 -27.61
N SER A 171 36.37 24.87 -28.62
CA SER A 171 35.00 24.98 -29.14
C SER A 171 33.94 24.90 -28.04
N VAL A 172 33.10 25.92 -27.96
CA VAL A 172 31.96 25.99 -27.05
C VAL A 172 30.66 25.94 -27.84
N ASN A 173 29.72 25.11 -27.40
CA ASN A 173 28.42 25.00 -28.07
C ASN A 173 27.45 26.09 -27.62
N ILE A 174 27.01 26.89 -28.59
CA ILE A 174 26.00 27.94 -28.43
C ILE A 174 24.72 27.47 -29.08
N SER A 175 23.63 27.41 -28.31
CA SER A 175 22.31 27.02 -28.80
C SER A 175 21.67 28.13 -29.63
N ARG A 176 21.69 29.37 -29.11
CA ARG A 176 21.13 30.53 -29.81
C ARG A 176 21.70 31.84 -29.27
N THR A 177 21.63 32.87 -30.12
CA THR A 177 21.91 34.26 -29.75
C THR A 177 20.71 35.15 -30.02
N THR A 178 20.55 36.23 -29.26
CA THR A 178 19.48 37.22 -29.44
C THR A 178 19.94 38.59 -28.95
N ARG A 179 19.77 39.64 -29.76
CA ARG A 179 20.04 41.01 -29.33
C ARG A 179 18.92 41.53 -28.43
N LEU A 180 19.27 42.17 -27.32
CA LEU A 180 18.33 42.73 -26.37
C LEU A 180 18.03 44.20 -26.71
N GLY A 181 16.75 44.55 -26.76
CA GLY A 181 16.28 45.93 -26.97
C GLY A 181 16.08 46.34 -28.44
N THR A 182 15.54 47.54 -28.61
CA THR A 182 15.33 48.19 -29.92
C THR A 182 16.63 48.81 -30.41
N HIS A 183 16.83 48.84 -31.72
CA HIS A 183 18.00 49.49 -32.30
C HIS A 183 17.83 51.01 -32.25
N GLU A 184 18.64 51.69 -31.45
CA GLU A 184 18.60 53.14 -31.27
C GLU A 184 19.96 53.75 -31.63
N GLY A 185 20.00 54.42 -32.79
CA GLY A 185 21.20 55.10 -33.29
C GLY A 185 22.39 54.17 -33.52
N ASP A 186 23.59 54.64 -33.18
CA ASP A 186 24.85 53.90 -33.33
C ASP A 186 25.20 53.02 -32.10
N SER A 187 24.29 52.92 -31.12
CA SER A 187 24.55 52.12 -29.92
C SER A 187 24.46 50.62 -30.21
N ARG A 188 25.48 49.86 -29.78
CA ARG A 188 25.51 48.40 -29.96
C ARG A 188 24.60 47.75 -28.92
N ARG A 189 23.63 46.97 -29.38
CA ARG A 189 22.72 46.25 -28.49
C ARG A 189 23.42 45.11 -27.75
N PRO A 190 23.13 44.90 -26.45
CA PRO A 190 23.63 43.72 -25.74
C PRO A 190 23.21 42.43 -26.43
N LEU A 191 24.11 41.46 -26.49
CA LEU A 191 23.87 40.14 -27.06
C LEU A 191 23.62 39.15 -25.93
N LEU A 192 22.41 38.58 -25.89
CA LEU A 192 22.09 37.40 -25.09
C LEU A 192 22.60 36.16 -25.82
N VAL A 193 23.53 35.45 -25.21
CA VAL A 193 24.09 34.18 -25.66
C VAL A 193 23.52 33.07 -24.77
N ILE A 194 22.99 32.03 -25.38
CA ILE A 194 22.40 30.88 -24.68
C ILE A 194 23.23 29.67 -25.04
N PHE A 195 23.92 29.13 -24.04
CA PHE A 195 24.73 27.93 -24.18
C PHE A 195 23.87 26.67 -24.14
N GLU A 196 24.34 25.58 -24.74
CA GLU A 196 23.66 24.28 -24.61
C GLU A 196 23.70 23.75 -23.17
N ASN A 197 24.75 24.07 -22.43
CA ASN A 197 24.94 23.62 -21.05
C ASN A 197 25.51 24.74 -20.15
N THR A 198 25.23 24.62 -18.84
CA THR A 198 25.70 25.58 -17.82
C THR A 198 27.22 25.58 -17.71
N GLU A 199 27.86 24.43 -17.92
CA GLU A 199 29.32 24.28 -17.80
C GLU A 199 30.08 25.17 -18.79
N ASN A 200 29.59 25.27 -20.03
CA ASN A 200 30.18 26.13 -21.05
C ASN A 200 30.06 27.61 -20.67
N ARG A 201 28.89 28.03 -20.18
CA ARG A 201 28.68 29.39 -19.64
C ARG A 201 29.69 29.67 -18.52
N ASP A 202 29.83 28.75 -17.58
CA ASP A 202 30.71 28.92 -16.42
C ASP A 202 32.19 28.95 -16.81
N LYS A 203 32.61 28.12 -17.79
CA LYS A 203 33.97 28.17 -18.37
C LYS A 203 34.26 29.55 -18.95
N VAL A 204 33.33 30.07 -19.77
CA VAL A 204 33.44 31.41 -20.37
C VAL A 204 33.53 32.49 -19.29
N LEU A 205 32.68 32.46 -18.27
CA LEU A 205 32.70 33.43 -17.18
C LEU A 205 33.97 33.36 -16.32
N LYS A 206 34.51 32.17 -16.08
CA LYS A 206 35.79 32.00 -15.37
C LYS A 206 36.97 32.55 -16.17
N ALA A 207 36.91 32.48 -17.50
CA ALA A 207 37.94 33.01 -18.37
C ALA A 207 37.77 34.52 -18.65
N ALA A 208 36.56 35.06 -18.52
CA ALA A 208 36.22 36.45 -18.83
C ALA A 208 37.15 37.53 -18.22
N PRO A 209 37.72 37.37 -16.99
CA PRO A 209 38.72 38.31 -16.47
C PRO A 209 39.95 38.50 -17.36
N ARG A 210 40.28 37.54 -18.23
CA ARG A 210 41.38 37.64 -19.21
C ARG A 210 41.12 38.71 -20.27
N LEU A 211 39.85 38.97 -20.61
CA LEU A 211 39.45 40.01 -21.57
C LEU A 211 39.73 41.42 -21.04
N ARG A 212 39.73 41.62 -19.72
CA ARG A 212 40.05 42.94 -19.13
C ARG A 212 41.54 43.26 -19.22
N LYS A 213 42.40 42.24 -19.32
CA LYS A 213 43.85 42.39 -19.40
C LYS A 213 44.34 42.59 -20.84
N SER A 214 43.56 42.19 -21.85
CA SER A 214 43.90 42.37 -23.25
C SER A 214 43.56 43.76 -23.79
N THR A 215 42.71 44.55 -23.10
CA THR A 215 42.30 45.89 -23.54
C THR A 215 43.35 46.98 -23.28
N SER A 216 44.52 46.66 -22.71
CA SER A 216 45.67 47.58 -22.62
C SER A 216 46.55 47.58 -23.88
N LEU A 217 46.14 46.89 -24.95
CA LEU A 217 46.79 46.93 -26.26
C LEU A 217 45.85 47.59 -27.28
N GLY A 218 45.94 48.93 -27.34
CA GLY A 218 45.75 49.77 -28.52
C GLY A 218 44.51 49.56 -29.38
N PHE A 219 43.46 50.35 -29.12
CA PHE A 219 42.69 50.98 -30.18
C PHE A 219 42.72 52.49 -29.95
N GLN A 220 43.66 53.15 -30.64
CA GLN A 220 43.52 54.54 -31.09
C GLN A 220 42.72 54.54 -32.38
#